data_AF-A0A328ECW0-F1
#
_entry.id   AF-A0A328ECW0-F1
#
_cell.length_a   1.000
_cell.length_b   1.000
_cell.length_c   1.000
_cell.angle_alpha   90.00
_cell.angle_beta   90.00
_cell.angle_gamma   90.00
#
_symmetry.space_group_name_H-M   'P 1'
#
loop_
_entity.id
_entity.type
_entity.pdbx_description
1 polymer ?
#
loop_
_entity_poly.entity_id
_entity_poly.type
_entity_poly.pdbx_seq_one_letter_code
_entity_poly.pdbx_strand_id
1 'polypeptide(L)'
;MKTKTREFEEIKQSEKTEAIAIPKSILDEVGEKGFYVYERISNQEVKTSIQIDFMRMMRIFGPIGIILAFLSFVIGNIFGVILFIGFISILMVIYVTILSIYKSIQASKISNVIITNKYFSVNKKIGKIKDKYLIELDKQSAILGKSFGEELFLKSNLGEKKKSLSSELVSQFSAGASWIFRDSGFGNNGKEGSFKIMLFLVYIAFVIAMGIIYFFGIFITAIFGIFINFLIKSYLIWKGNLVLLINEYFKDIEKIFFKFKGKQTNSF
;
A
#
# COMPACT_ATOMS: atom_id res chain seq x y z
N MET A 1 17.00 9.37 6.54
CA MET A 1 15.75 10.02 6.98
C MET A 1 15.13 9.13 8.03
N LYS A 2 14.96 9.59 9.27
CA LYS A 2 14.23 8.85 10.32
C LYS A 2 13.09 9.77 10.80
N THR A 3 12.07 9.95 9.98
CA THR A 3 10.73 10.27 10.49
C THR A 3 10.33 9.05 11.33
N LYS A 4 9.99 9.24 12.62
CA LYS A 4 9.61 8.13 13.52
C LYS A 4 8.46 7.37 12.85
N THR A 5 8.74 6.18 12.36
CA THR A 5 7.75 5.31 11.74
C THR A 5 6.95 4.67 12.87
N ARG A 6 5.61 4.63 12.71
CA ARG A 6 4.58 4.04 13.59
C ARG A 6 5.05 2.98 14.62
N GLU A 7 5.63 3.44 15.73
CA GLU A 7 5.90 2.64 16.91
C GLU A 7 5.11 3.27 18.07
N PHE A 8 3.82 2.95 18.13
CA PHE A 8 2.94 3.40 19.20
C PHE A 8 2.39 2.16 19.94
N GLU A 9 2.23 2.29 21.25
CA GLU A 9 1.56 1.31 22.10
C GLU A 9 0.05 1.24 21.78
N GLU A 10 -0.59 0.13 22.15
CA GLU A 10 -2.02 -0.13 21.92
C GLU A 10 -2.90 0.94 22.59
N ILE A 11 -3.63 1.71 21.77
CA ILE A 11 -4.60 2.69 22.25
C ILE A 11 -5.97 2.02 22.33
N LYS A 12 -6.61 2.06 23.50
CA LYS A 12 -8.02 1.65 23.67
C LYS A 12 -8.92 2.64 22.93
N GLN A 13 -9.53 2.21 21.82
CA GLN A 13 -10.64 2.94 21.20
C GLN A 13 -11.84 2.98 22.15
N SER A 14 -12.42 4.17 22.34
CA SER A 14 -13.69 4.33 23.05
C SER A 14 -14.83 4.07 22.05
N GLU A 15 -15.66 3.05 22.30
CA GLU A 15 -16.71 2.54 21.41
C GLU A 15 -17.85 3.54 21.05
N LYS A 16 -17.82 4.79 21.53
CA LYS A 16 -18.95 5.72 21.38
C LYS A 16 -18.66 7.06 20.71
N THR A 17 -17.47 7.29 20.16
CA THR A 17 -17.21 8.57 19.45
C THR A 17 -16.15 8.40 18.38
N GLU A 18 -16.31 9.01 17.20
CA GLU A 18 -15.29 9.09 16.14
C GLU A 18 -14.03 9.91 16.55
N ALA A 19 -13.83 10.11 17.86
CA ALA A 19 -12.76 10.87 18.47
C ALA A 19 -11.59 9.95 18.83
N ILE A 20 -10.39 10.31 18.38
CA ILE A 20 -9.16 9.56 18.60
C ILE A 20 -8.37 10.24 19.71
N ALA A 21 -7.98 9.47 20.74
CA ALA A 21 -7.12 9.96 21.81
C ALA A 21 -5.66 10.04 21.33
N ILE A 22 -4.99 11.16 21.61
CA ILE A 22 -3.57 11.33 21.32
C ILE A 22 -2.74 10.54 22.36
N PRO A 23 -1.81 9.66 21.94
CA PRO A 23 -0.89 8.98 22.84
C PRO A 23 -0.10 9.91 23.75
N LYS A 24 0.16 9.49 24.99
CA LYS A 24 0.99 10.24 25.95
C LYS A 24 2.38 10.58 25.39
N SER A 25 3.02 9.63 24.71
CA SER A 25 4.34 9.85 24.09
C SER A 25 4.37 11.00 23.10
N ILE A 26 3.27 11.25 22.38
CA ILE A 26 3.14 12.40 21.48
C ILE A 26 2.89 13.68 22.28
N LEU A 27 2.06 13.62 23.32
CA LEU A 27 1.77 14.76 24.18
C LEU A 27 3.02 15.25 24.92
N ASP A 28 3.87 14.34 25.39
CA ASP A 28 5.14 14.68 26.04
C ASP A 28 6.09 15.39 25.05
N GLU A 29 6.18 14.89 23.81
CA GLU A 29 7.02 15.49 22.76
C GLU A 29 6.49 16.87 22.31
N VAL A 30 5.16 17.03 22.25
CA VAL A 30 4.50 18.33 22.04
C VAL A 30 4.75 19.28 23.23
N GLY A 31 4.77 18.78 24.47
CA GLY A 31 5.11 19.55 25.66
C GLY A 31 6.54 20.08 25.65
N GLU A 32 7.50 19.27 25.19
CA GLU A 32 8.92 19.67 25.07
C GLU A 32 9.17 20.64 23.91
N LYS A 33 8.60 20.38 22.73
CA LYS A 33 8.95 21.06 21.47
C LYS A 33 7.92 22.10 21.01
N GLY A 34 6.73 22.08 21.59
CA GLY A 34 5.55 22.85 21.15
C GLY A 34 4.81 22.25 19.95
N PHE A 35 5.37 21.23 19.29
CA PHE A 35 4.77 20.56 18.15
C PHE A 35 5.33 19.14 17.93
N TYR A 36 4.59 18.32 17.19
CA TYR A 36 4.96 16.99 16.76
C TYR A 36 4.56 16.78 15.29
N VAL A 37 5.48 16.25 14.48
CA VAL A 37 5.23 15.93 13.07
C VAL A 37 5.30 14.42 12.91
N TYR A 38 4.26 13.86 12.32
CA TYR A 38 4.11 12.42 12.13
C TYR A 38 3.83 12.12 10.67
N GLU A 39 4.70 11.32 10.05
CA GLU A 39 4.44 10.78 8.72
C GLU A 39 3.42 9.65 8.83
N ARG A 40 2.18 9.93 8.43
CA ARG A 40 1.06 8.98 8.55
C ARG A 40 1.25 7.75 7.68
N ILE A 41 1.71 7.97 6.46
CA ILE A 41 1.92 6.93 5.45
C ILE A 41 3.20 7.25 4.71
N SER A 42 4.18 6.39 4.90
CA SER A 42 5.45 6.44 4.20
C SER A 42 5.32 5.96 2.75
N ASN A 43 6.25 6.36 1.88
CA ASN A 43 6.31 5.86 0.51
C ASN A 43 6.41 4.32 0.44
N GLN A 44 7.04 3.69 1.43
CA GLN A 44 7.14 2.24 1.53
C GLN A 44 5.79 1.59 1.87
N GLU A 45 4.98 2.23 2.72
CA GLU A 45 3.63 1.81 3.02
C GLU A 45 2.69 2.00 1.82
N VAL A 46 2.84 3.08 1.04
CA VAL A 46 2.11 3.24 -0.23
C VAL A 46 2.41 2.09 -1.17
N LYS A 47 3.69 1.76 -1.37
CA LYS A 47 4.11 0.61 -2.18
C LYS A 47 3.52 -0.70 -1.66
N THR A 48 3.54 -0.90 -0.34
CA THR A 48 3.00 -2.12 0.29
C THR A 48 1.48 -2.21 0.13
N SER A 49 0.75 -1.10 0.23
CA SER A 49 -0.68 -1.07 -0.05
C SER A 49 -1.00 -1.44 -1.50
N ILE A 50 -0.22 -0.95 -2.48
CA ILE A 50 -0.41 -1.31 -3.90
C ILE A 50 -0.15 -2.81 -4.11
N GLN A 51 0.87 -3.37 -3.45
CA GLN A 51 1.15 -4.80 -3.48
C GLN A 51 -0.01 -5.63 -2.90
N ILE A 52 -0.59 -5.21 -1.79
CA ILE A 52 -1.74 -5.85 -1.16
C ILE A 52 -2.95 -5.85 -2.09
N ASP A 53 -3.25 -4.71 -2.70
CA ASP A 53 -4.40 -4.56 -3.60
C ASP A 53 -4.22 -5.40 -4.86
N PHE A 54 -3.01 -5.47 -5.43
CA PHE A 54 -2.68 -6.42 -6.52
C PHE A 54 -2.86 -7.88 -6.09
N MET A 55 -2.35 -8.26 -4.92
CA MET A 55 -2.48 -9.63 -4.40
C MET A 55 -3.95 -10.02 -4.20
N ARG A 56 -4.79 -9.10 -3.69
CA ARG A 56 -6.24 -9.31 -3.57
C ARG A 56 -6.89 -9.51 -4.94
N MET A 57 -6.50 -8.71 -5.93
CA MET A 57 -6.98 -8.86 -7.31
C MET A 57 -6.63 -10.26 -7.85
N MET A 58 -5.38 -10.70 -7.65
CA MET A 58 -4.92 -12.03 -8.06
C MET A 58 -5.63 -13.16 -7.34
N ARG A 59 -6.00 -12.98 -6.07
CA ARG A 59 -6.75 -13.98 -5.30
C ARG A 59 -8.14 -14.22 -5.89
N ILE A 60 -8.78 -13.17 -6.38
CA ILE A 60 -10.14 -13.23 -6.94
C ILE A 60 -10.10 -13.65 -8.42
N PHE A 61 -9.27 -12.98 -9.22
CA PHE A 61 -9.26 -13.11 -10.67
C PHE A 61 -8.22 -14.11 -11.19
N GLY A 62 -7.25 -14.53 -10.39
CA GLY A 62 -6.23 -15.51 -10.78
C GLY A 62 -6.85 -16.82 -11.29
N PRO A 63 -7.75 -17.47 -10.53
CA PRO A 63 -8.43 -18.69 -10.98
C PRO A 63 -9.21 -18.49 -12.29
N ILE A 64 -9.91 -17.36 -12.42
CA ILE A 64 -10.67 -17.01 -13.62
C ILE A 64 -9.73 -16.81 -14.82
N GLY A 65 -8.61 -16.13 -14.61
CA GLY A 65 -7.60 -15.89 -15.64
C GLY A 65 -6.98 -17.19 -16.15
N ILE A 66 -6.75 -18.17 -15.27
CA ILE A 66 -6.27 -19.50 -15.66
C ILE A 66 -7.30 -20.23 -16.53
N ILE A 67 -8.58 -20.20 -16.14
CA ILE A 67 -9.67 -20.82 -16.93
C ILE A 67 -9.77 -20.17 -18.32
N LEU A 68 -9.71 -18.84 -18.39
CA LEU A 68 -9.77 -18.10 -19.66
C LEU A 68 -8.53 -18.32 -20.52
N ALA A 69 -7.34 -18.43 -19.93
CA ALA A 69 -6.11 -18.79 -20.64
C ALA A 69 -6.23 -20.19 -21.24
N PHE A 70 -6.82 -21.12 -20.50
CA PHE A 70 -7.09 -22.46 -20.98
C PHE A 70 -8.14 -22.48 -22.11
N LEU A 71 -9.21 -21.71 -22.01
CA LEU A 71 -10.18 -21.57 -23.12
C LEU A 71 -9.55 -20.96 -24.37
N SER A 72 -8.66 -19.99 -24.20
CA SER A 72 -7.90 -19.37 -25.29
C SER A 72 -6.96 -20.38 -25.95
N PHE A 73 -6.43 -21.32 -25.18
CA PHE A 73 -5.70 -22.47 -25.71
C PHE A 73 -6.59 -23.35 -26.59
N VAL A 74 -7.79 -23.72 -26.14
CA VAL A 74 -8.72 -24.57 -26.91
C VAL A 74 -9.12 -23.92 -28.24
N ILE A 75 -9.29 -22.60 -28.27
CA ILE A 75 -9.76 -21.85 -29.45
C ILE A 75 -8.61 -21.55 -30.43
N GLY A 76 -7.45 -21.10 -29.92
CA GLY A 76 -6.36 -20.54 -30.72
C GLY A 76 -5.02 -21.23 -30.56
N ASN A 77 -4.98 -22.40 -29.91
CA ASN A 77 -3.76 -23.12 -29.54
C ASN A 77 -2.78 -22.22 -28.75
N ILE A 78 -1.48 -22.50 -28.87
CA ILE A 78 -0.40 -21.75 -28.19
C ILE A 78 -0.46 -20.27 -28.54
N PHE A 79 -0.78 -19.93 -29.80
CA PHE A 79 -0.89 -18.54 -30.24
C PHE A 79 -2.01 -17.80 -29.50
N GLY A 80 -3.17 -18.44 -29.31
CA GLY A 80 -4.27 -17.90 -28.50
C GLY A 80 -3.88 -17.63 -27.05
N VAL A 81 -3.11 -18.54 -26.43
CA VAL A 81 -2.59 -18.35 -25.07
C VAL A 81 -1.64 -17.16 -24.98
N ILE A 82 -0.71 -17.03 -25.94
CA ILE A 82 0.25 -15.92 -25.97
C ILE A 82 -0.47 -14.59 -26.11
N LEU A 83 -1.44 -14.50 -27.03
CA LEU A 83 -2.24 -13.28 -27.21
C LEU A 83 -3.06 -12.95 -25.95
N PHE A 84 -3.70 -13.95 -25.34
CA PHE A 84 -4.47 -13.75 -24.12
C PHE A 84 -3.60 -13.27 -22.95
N ILE A 85 -2.46 -13.94 -22.71
CA ILE A 85 -1.51 -13.56 -21.65
C ILE A 85 -0.95 -12.16 -21.94
N GLY A 86 -0.61 -11.84 -23.18
CA GLY A 86 -0.16 -10.50 -23.56
C GLY A 86 -1.21 -9.43 -23.29
N PHE A 87 -2.46 -9.67 -23.72
CA PHE A 87 -3.57 -8.75 -23.51
C PHE A 87 -3.87 -8.51 -22.01
N ILE A 88 -4.00 -9.58 -21.22
CA ILE A 88 -4.27 -9.44 -19.78
C ILE A 88 -3.10 -8.78 -19.05
N SER A 89 -1.86 -9.00 -19.50
CA SER A 89 -0.67 -8.35 -18.96
C SER A 89 -0.72 -6.84 -19.15
N ILE A 90 -1.10 -6.38 -20.35
CA ILE A 90 -1.28 -4.94 -20.65
C ILE A 90 -2.36 -4.35 -19.75
N LEU A 91 -3.52 -5.01 -19.65
CA LEU A 91 -4.61 -4.55 -18.77
C LEU A 91 -4.18 -4.45 -17.31
N MET A 92 -3.42 -5.44 -16.81
CA MET A 92 -2.90 -5.42 -15.44
C MET A 92 -1.90 -4.28 -15.22
N VAL A 93 -1.02 -4.00 -16.17
CA VAL A 93 -0.09 -2.87 -16.07
C VAL A 93 -0.86 -1.54 -16.01
N ILE A 94 -1.88 -1.36 -16.85
CA ILE A 94 -2.75 -0.17 -16.82
C ILE A 94 -3.46 -0.05 -15.46
N TYR A 95 -4.05 -1.15 -14.98
CA TYR A 95 -4.74 -1.20 -13.69
C TYR A 95 -3.81 -0.79 -12.53
N VAL A 96 -2.63 -1.40 -12.43
CA VAL A 96 -1.66 -1.09 -11.38
C VAL A 96 -1.16 0.35 -11.50
N THR A 97 -1.06 0.89 -12.71
CA THR A 97 -0.68 2.30 -12.94
C THR A 97 -1.73 3.25 -12.39
N ILE A 98 -3.00 3.04 -12.74
CA ILE A 98 -4.13 3.85 -12.22
C ILE A 98 -4.19 3.77 -10.70
N LEU A 99 -4.04 2.56 -10.14
CA LEU A 99 -4.04 2.34 -8.69
C LEU A 99 -2.88 3.08 -8.00
N SER A 100 -1.68 3.03 -8.59
CA SER A 100 -0.51 3.73 -8.07
C SER A 100 -0.72 5.25 -8.06
N ILE A 101 -1.27 5.81 -9.14
CA ILE A 101 -1.63 7.24 -9.22
C ILE A 101 -2.61 7.59 -8.11
N TYR A 102 -3.69 6.81 -7.98
CA TYR A 102 -4.73 7.05 -6.99
C TYR A 102 -4.18 7.03 -5.55
N LYS A 103 -3.42 5.99 -5.19
CA LYS A 103 -2.82 5.85 -3.86
C LYS A 103 -1.76 6.92 -3.59
N SER A 104 -0.97 7.29 -4.59
CA SER A 104 0.02 8.37 -4.48
C SER A 104 -0.64 9.73 -4.25
N ILE A 105 -1.75 10.02 -4.95
CA ILE A 105 -2.58 11.21 -4.72
C ILE A 105 -3.13 11.22 -3.30
N GLN A 106 -3.67 10.10 -2.81
CA GLN A 106 -4.17 10.01 -1.44
C GLN A 106 -3.06 10.24 -0.41
N ALA A 107 -1.89 9.60 -0.61
CA ALA A 107 -0.74 9.79 0.27
C ALA A 107 -0.28 11.26 0.29
N SER A 108 -0.26 11.95 -0.86
CA SER A 108 0.07 13.37 -0.93
C SER A 108 -0.82 14.24 -0.03
N LYS A 109 -2.10 13.88 0.11
CA LYS A 109 -3.09 14.65 0.87
C LYS A 109 -2.93 14.45 2.39
N ILE A 110 -2.57 13.25 2.84
CA ILE A 110 -2.61 12.86 4.26
C ILE A 110 -1.23 12.49 4.82
N SER A 111 -0.15 12.63 4.03
CA SER A 111 1.16 12.08 4.38
C SER A 111 1.68 12.52 5.74
N ASN A 112 1.31 13.72 6.21
CA ASN A 112 1.80 14.22 7.50
C ASN A 112 0.63 14.69 8.36
N VAL A 113 0.71 14.32 9.63
CA VAL A 113 -0.11 14.86 10.70
C VAL A 113 0.79 15.76 11.52
N ILE A 114 0.33 16.97 11.78
CA ILE A 114 1.02 17.88 12.70
C ILE A 114 0.14 18.07 13.91
N ILE A 115 0.72 17.97 15.10
CA ILE A 115 0.02 18.16 16.36
C ILE A 115 0.75 19.24 17.14
N THR A 116 0.01 20.15 17.73
CA THR A 116 0.50 21.20 18.62
C THR A 116 -0.31 21.17 19.92
N ASN A 117 -0.04 22.08 20.85
CA ASN A 117 -0.75 22.14 22.13
C ASN A 117 -2.27 22.36 21.99
N LYS A 118 -2.72 23.03 20.92
CA LYS A 118 -4.12 23.45 20.74
C LYS A 118 -4.76 23.00 19.42
N TYR A 119 -3.93 22.71 18.42
CA TYR A 119 -4.39 22.44 17.06
C TYR A 119 -3.70 21.21 16.48
N PHE A 120 -4.38 20.56 15.55
CA PHE A 120 -3.81 19.50 14.72
C PHE A 120 -4.05 19.83 13.23
N SER A 121 -3.18 19.35 12.35
CA SER A 121 -3.37 19.39 10.91
C SER A 121 -3.36 17.99 10.32
N VAL A 122 -4.41 17.63 9.59
CA VAL A 122 -4.57 16.39 8.82
C VAL A 122 -5.25 16.76 7.50
N ASN A 123 -4.84 16.13 6.39
CA ASN A 123 -5.52 16.30 5.09
C ASN A 123 -5.63 17.76 4.62
N LYS A 124 -4.59 18.57 4.86
CA LYS A 124 -4.56 20.01 4.55
C LYS A 124 -5.64 20.84 5.27
N LYS A 125 -6.25 20.29 6.32
CA LYS A 125 -7.19 20.98 7.21
C LYS A 125 -6.54 21.14 8.57
N ILE A 126 -7.00 22.15 9.31
CA ILE A 126 -6.61 22.40 10.70
C ILE A 126 -7.85 22.21 11.56
N GLY A 127 -7.71 21.44 12.64
CA GLY A 127 -8.75 21.26 13.65
C GLY A 127 -8.24 21.65 15.04
N LYS A 128 -9.18 21.91 15.96
CA LYS A 128 -8.87 22.15 17.38
C LYS A 128 -8.83 20.83 18.13
N ILE A 129 -7.86 20.70 19.03
CA ILE A 129 -7.82 19.59 19.98
C ILE A 129 -8.84 19.89 21.08
N LYS A 130 -9.77 18.96 21.31
CA LYS A 130 -10.80 19.11 22.35
C LYS A 130 -10.24 18.75 23.72
N ASP A 131 -10.98 19.12 24.77
CA ASP A 131 -10.65 18.76 26.14
C ASP A 131 -10.39 17.25 26.27
N LYS A 132 -9.36 16.89 27.05
CA LYS A 132 -8.79 15.53 27.18
C LYS A 132 -7.95 15.05 25.99
N TYR A 133 -7.40 15.95 25.16
CA TYR A 133 -6.49 15.60 24.06
C TYR A 133 -7.12 14.68 23.01
N LEU A 134 -8.38 14.95 22.68
CA LEU A 134 -9.15 14.22 21.68
C LEU A 134 -9.14 14.95 20.32
N ILE A 135 -8.94 14.18 19.26
CA ILE A 135 -8.99 14.64 17.86
C ILE A 135 -10.24 14.07 17.19
N GLU A 136 -11.10 14.94 16.69
CA GLU A 136 -12.20 14.55 15.79
C GLU A 136 -11.78 14.79 14.35
N LEU A 137 -11.88 13.75 13.53
CA LEU A 137 -11.59 13.84 12.11
C LEU A 137 -12.85 14.23 11.35
N ASP A 138 -12.71 15.14 10.39
CA ASP A 138 -13.79 15.33 9.42
C ASP A 138 -13.99 14.07 8.56
N LYS A 139 -15.20 13.87 8.06
CA LYS A 139 -15.58 12.69 7.26
C LYS A 139 -14.58 12.37 6.15
N GLN A 140 -14.04 13.39 5.46
CA GLN A 140 -13.08 13.16 4.38
C GLN A 140 -11.74 12.62 4.90
N SER A 141 -11.23 13.16 6.01
CA SER A 141 -10.00 12.69 6.67
C SER A 141 -10.14 11.28 7.25
N ALA A 142 -11.34 10.92 7.72
CA ALA A 142 -11.67 9.57 8.17
C ALA A 142 -11.72 8.57 7.00
N ILE A 143 -12.41 8.90 5.90
CA ILE A 143 -12.49 8.08 4.68
C ILE A 143 -11.09 7.83 4.10
N LEU A 144 -10.29 8.89 4.03
CA LEU A 144 -8.90 8.83 3.55
C LEU A 144 -7.99 8.00 4.47
N GLY A 145 -8.33 7.86 5.75
CA GLY A 145 -7.67 6.90 6.64
C GLY A 145 -8.01 5.45 6.32
N LYS A 146 -9.31 5.19 6.13
CA LYS A 146 -9.81 3.86 5.75
C LYS A 146 -9.30 3.39 4.39
N SER A 147 -8.93 4.28 3.47
CA SER A 147 -8.46 3.91 2.11
C SER A 147 -7.14 3.14 2.07
N PHE A 148 -6.33 3.25 3.13
CA PHE A 148 -5.15 2.41 3.34
C PHE A 148 -5.43 1.27 4.33
N GLY A 149 -6.61 1.25 4.97
CA GLY A 149 -7.01 0.27 5.98
C GLY A 149 -6.25 0.44 7.29
N GLU A 150 -5.87 1.68 7.61
CA GLU A 150 -4.95 2.00 8.69
C GLU A 150 -5.47 3.16 9.55
N GLU A 151 -5.36 3.01 10.86
CA GLU A 151 -5.81 4.02 11.82
C GLU A 151 -4.73 5.06 12.15
N LEU A 152 -5.14 6.17 12.75
CA LEU A 152 -4.22 7.18 13.25
C LEU A 152 -3.62 6.74 14.58
N PHE A 153 -2.32 6.99 14.76
CA PHE A 153 -1.56 6.67 15.96
C PHE A 153 -1.49 5.17 16.32
N LEU A 154 -1.82 4.27 15.40
CA LEU A 154 -1.58 2.84 15.55
C LEU A 154 -0.44 2.35 14.66
N LYS A 155 0.14 1.21 15.06
CA LYS A 155 1.16 0.50 14.29
C LYS A 155 0.60 0.08 12.93
N SER A 156 1.44 0.14 11.90
CA SER A 156 1.07 -0.25 10.54
C SER A 156 0.79 -1.75 10.46
N ASN A 157 -0.41 -2.13 10.02
CA ASN A 157 -0.79 -3.54 9.81
C ASN A 157 -0.58 -3.99 8.33
N LEU A 158 -0.06 -3.11 7.47
CA LEU A 158 0.18 -3.45 6.06
C LEU A 158 1.19 -4.60 5.88
N GLY A 159 2.21 -4.67 6.73
CA GLY A 159 3.21 -5.74 6.66
C GLY A 159 2.63 -7.14 6.90
N GLU A 160 1.79 -7.28 7.93
CA GLU A 160 1.14 -8.54 8.28
C GLU A 160 0.07 -8.92 7.26
N LYS A 161 -0.76 -7.97 6.82
CA LYS A 161 -1.74 -8.17 5.74
C LYS A 161 -1.08 -8.68 4.45
N LYS A 162 0.06 -8.10 4.06
CA LYS A 162 0.83 -8.57 2.90
C LYS A 162 1.32 -10.01 3.09
N LYS A 163 1.88 -10.35 4.26
CA LYS A 163 2.36 -11.71 4.55
C LYS A 163 1.22 -12.73 4.48
N SER A 164 0.10 -12.44 5.13
CA SER A 164 -1.11 -13.28 5.12
C SER A 164 -1.62 -13.53 3.69
N LEU A 165 -1.82 -12.47 2.91
CA LEU A 165 -2.27 -12.59 1.51
C LEU A 165 -1.27 -13.34 0.63
N SER A 166 0.03 -13.14 0.86
CA SER A 166 1.07 -13.87 0.13
C SER A 166 1.00 -15.37 0.43
N SER A 167 0.84 -15.77 1.69
CA SER A 167 0.69 -17.18 2.05
C SER A 167 -0.57 -17.80 1.47
N GLU A 168 -1.69 -17.06 1.47
CA GLU A 168 -2.93 -17.53 0.86
C GLU A 168 -2.77 -17.74 -0.64
N LEU A 169 -2.19 -16.78 -1.37
CA LEU A 169 -1.95 -16.92 -2.81
C LEU A 169 -1.05 -18.11 -3.13
N VAL A 170 0.05 -18.28 -2.39
CA VAL A 170 0.94 -19.44 -2.55
C VAL A 170 0.18 -20.74 -2.28
N SER A 171 -0.67 -20.79 -1.26
CA SER A 171 -1.50 -21.96 -0.97
C SER A 171 -2.52 -22.25 -2.08
N GLN A 172 -3.14 -21.21 -2.66
CA GLN A 172 -4.10 -21.36 -3.76
C GLN A 172 -3.43 -21.85 -5.04
N PHE A 173 -2.29 -21.25 -5.40
CA PHE A 173 -1.55 -21.68 -6.58
C PHE A 173 -0.97 -23.09 -6.37
N SER A 174 -0.35 -23.39 -5.24
CA SER A 174 0.13 -24.76 -4.95
C SER A 174 -1.00 -25.79 -4.94
N ALA A 175 -2.18 -25.47 -4.40
CA ALA A 175 -3.36 -26.34 -4.50
C ALA A 175 -3.77 -26.56 -5.97
N GLY A 176 -3.82 -25.50 -6.78
CA GLY A 176 -4.10 -25.60 -8.22
C GLY A 176 -3.09 -26.48 -8.97
N ALA A 177 -1.79 -26.28 -8.73
CA ALA A 177 -0.74 -27.13 -9.30
C ALA A 177 -0.89 -28.58 -8.83
N SER A 178 -1.10 -28.80 -7.53
CA SER A 178 -1.27 -30.14 -6.97
C SER A 178 -2.50 -30.85 -7.53
N TRP A 179 -3.59 -30.15 -7.82
CA TRP A 179 -4.78 -30.73 -8.44
C TRP A 179 -4.47 -31.24 -9.86
N ILE A 180 -3.68 -30.51 -10.63
CA ILE A 180 -3.20 -30.94 -11.95
C ILE A 180 -2.34 -32.21 -11.82
N PHE A 181 -1.58 -32.36 -10.73
CA PHE A 181 -0.70 -33.51 -10.45
C PHE A 181 -1.35 -34.66 -9.66
N ARG A 182 -2.46 -34.48 -8.93
CA ARG A 182 -3.00 -35.52 -8.04
C ARG A 182 -3.54 -36.72 -8.82
N ASP A 183 -3.93 -36.50 -10.08
CA ASP A 183 -4.27 -37.54 -11.05
C ASP A 183 -3.12 -37.85 -12.02
N SER A 184 -1.86 -37.59 -11.63
CA SER A 184 -0.64 -37.93 -12.39
C SER A 184 -0.11 -39.32 -12.05
N GLY A 185 -1.00 -40.31 -12.03
CA GLY A 185 -0.64 -41.47 -12.83
C GLY A 185 -0.50 -40.93 -14.25
N PHE A 186 0.72 -40.74 -14.75
CA PHE A 186 0.97 -40.65 -16.19
C PHE A 186 0.58 -42.01 -16.79
N GLY A 187 -0.72 -42.32 -16.77
CA GLY A 187 -1.29 -43.55 -17.27
C GLY A 187 -1.08 -43.59 -18.76
N ASN A 188 -0.72 -44.78 -19.25
CA ASN A 188 -0.33 -45.14 -20.62
C ASN A 188 -1.28 -44.73 -21.77
N ASN A 189 -2.32 -43.93 -21.52
CA ASN A 189 -3.23 -43.41 -22.54
C ASN A 189 -2.70 -42.06 -23.07
N GLY A 190 -1.95 -42.11 -24.18
CA GLY A 190 -1.20 -40.97 -24.73
C GLY A 190 -1.98 -39.67 -25.00
N LYS A 191 -3.32 -39.70 -25.10
CA LYS A 191 -4.16 -38.50 -25.32
C LYS A 191 -4.54 -37.75 -24.04
N GLU A 192 -4.77 -38.45 -22.93
CA GLU A 192 -5.08 -37.81 -21.63
C GLU A 192 -3.82 -37.21 -21.00
N GLY A 193 -2.68 -37.90 -21.16
CA GLY A 193 -1.37 -37.39 -20.73
C GLY A 193 -1.01 -36.08 -21.43
N SER A 194 -1.21 -35.98 -22.75
CA SER A 194 -0.89 -34.76 -23.51
C SER A 194 -1.74 -33.56 -23.09
N PHE A 195 -3.03 -33.78 -22.79
CA PHE A 195 -3.94 -32.71 -22.37
C PHE A 195 -3.59 -32.15 -20.98
N LYS A 196 -3.24 -33.02 -20.02
CA LYS A 196 -2.82 -32.60 -18.67
C LYS A 196 -1.49 -31.85 -18.69
N ILE A 197 -0.51 -32.32 -19.48
CA ILE A 197 0.77 -31.60 -19.67
C ILE A 197 0.52 -30.20 -20.22
N MET A 198 -0.40 -30.08 -21.16
CA MET A 198 -0.75 -28.81 -21.78
C MET A 198 -1.40 -27.83 -20.81
N LEU A 199 -2.36 -28.30 -20.02
CA LEU A 199 -3.00 -27.51 -18.97
C LEU A 199 -1.98 -27.04 -17.92
N PHE A 200 -1.02 -27.88 -17.57
CA PHE A 200 0.09 -27.53 -16.69
C PHE A 200 0.99 -26.43 -17.28
N LEU A 201 1.34 -26.51 -18.57
CA LEU A 201 2.15 -25.49 -19.23
C LEU A 201 1.44 -24.13 -19.28
N VAL A 202 0.14 -24.11 -19.62
CA VAL A 202 -0.68 -22.88 -19.60
C VAL A 202 -0.75 -22.29 -18.19
N TYR A 203 -0.95 -23.15 -17.19
CA TYR A 203 -0.97 -22.77 -15.78
C TYR A 203 0.35 -22.11 -15.35
N ILE A 204 1.50 -22.75 -15.62
CA ILE A 204 2.81 -22.18 -15.29
C ILE A 204 3.04 -20.87 -16.02
N ALA A 205 2.76 -20.82 -17.33
CA ALA A 205 2.97 -19.62 -18.12
C ALA A 205 2.19 -18.42 -17.55
N PHE A 206 0.95 -18.66 -17.13
CA PHE A 206 0.13 -17.65 -16.46
C PHE A 206 0.72 -17.20 -15.13
N VAL A 207 1.13 -18.14 -14.26
CA VAL A 207 1.72 -17.83 -12.95
C VAL A 207 3.03 -17.05 -13.12
N ILE A 208 3.89 -17.44 -14.06
CA ILE A 208 5.14 -16.72 -14.38
C ILE A 208 4.84 -15.31 -14.87
N ALA A 209 3.92 -15.15 -15.83
CA ALA A 209 3.55 -13.84 -16.35
C ALA A 209 3.06 -12.90 -15.24
N MET A 210 2.20 -13.40 -14.36
CA MET A 210 1.69 -12.63 -13.22
C MET A 210 2.76 -12.32 -12.19
N GLY A 211 3.70 -13.25 -11.96
CA GLY A 211 4.88 -13.01 -11.13
C GLY A 211 5.80 -11.92 -11.68
N ILE A 212 6.01 -11.90 -13.00
CA ILE A 212 6.78 -10.85 -13.69
C ILE A 212 6.08 -9.50 -13.55
N ILE A 213 4.76 -9.44 -13.76
CA ILE A 213 3.97 -8.20 -13.58
C ILE A 213 4.03 -7.73 -12.12
N TYR A 214 3.94 -8.65 -11.16
CA TYR A 214 4.08 -8.32 -9.74
C TYR A 214 5.44 -7.69 -9.45
N PHE A 215 6.53 -8.23 -10.00
CA PHE A 215 7.87 -7.72 -9.72
C PHE A 215 8.16 -6.42 -10.48
N PHE A 216 8.03 -6.44 -11.81
CA PHE A 216 8.38 -5.31 -12.68
C PHE A 216 7.28 -4.25 -12.73
N GLY A 217 6.02 -4.66 -12.89
CA GLY A 217 4.89 -3.73 -12.96
C GLY A 217 4.76 -2.89 -11.70
N ILE A 218 4.87 -3.51 -10.51
CA ILE A 218 4.82 -2.79 -9.22
C ILE A 218 6.07 -1.93 -9.01
N PHE A 219 7.25 -2.38 -9.44
CA PHE A 219 8.45 -1.56 -9.34
C PHE A 219 8.37 -0.30 -10.18
N ILE A 220 7.98 -0.43 -11.45
CA ILE A 220 7.83 0.70 -12.39
C ILE A 220 6.73 1.65 -11.90
N THR A 221 5.58 1.12 -11.49
CA THR A 221 4.49 1.95 -10.98
C THR A 221 4.79 2.59 -9.63
N ALA A 222 5.63 1.99 -8.78
CA ALA A 222 6.09 2.65 -7.56
C ALA A 222 6.98 3.87 -7.88
N ILE A 223 7.90 3.75 -8.85
CA ILE A 223 8.73 4.87 -9.31
C ILE A 223 7.83 5.97 -9.89
N PHE A 224 6.89 5.62 -10.77
CA PHE A 224 5.93 6.57 -11.33
C PHE A 224 5.05 7.22 -10.27
N GLY A 225 4.59 6.45 -9.26
CA GLY A 225 3.79 6.97 -8.17
C GLY A 225 4.54 7.99 -7.32
N ILE A 226 5.81 7.72 -7.00
CA ILE A 226 6.70 8.66 -6.29
C ILE A 226 6.88 9.93 -7.11
N PHE A 227 7.15 9.79 -8.41
CA PHE A 227 7.34 10.92 -9.32
C PHE A 227 6.07 11.78 -9.43
N ILE A 228 4.91 11.16 -9.58
CA ILE A 228 3.62 11.87 -9.64
C ILE A 228 3.30 12.55 -8.31
N ASN A 229 3.57 11.90 -7.16
CA ASN A 229 3.41 12.53 -5.85
C ASN A 229 4.30 13.78 -5.73
N PHE A 230 5.56 13.70 -6.18
CA PHE A 230 6.48 14.83 -6.23
C PHE A 230 5.93 15.97 -7.10
N LEU A 231 5.46 15.68 -8.32
CA LEU A 231 4.87 16.67 -9.22
C LEU A 231 3.63 17.33 -8.61
N ILE A 232 2.72 16.54 -8.03
CA ILE A 232 1.48 17.04 -7.43
C ILE A 232 1.77 17.93 -6.23
N LYS A 233 2.68 17.52 -5.35
CA LYS A 233 3.11 18.34 -4.20
C LYS A 233 3.70 19.66 -4.67
N SER A 234 4.64 19.61 -5.61
CA SER A 234 5.30 20.79 -6.18
C SER A 234 4.29 21.74 -6.82
N TYR A 235 3.36 21.22 -7.61
CA TYR A 235 2.29 22.00 -8.23
C TYR A 235 1.37 22.66 -7.20
N LEU A 236 0.98 21.95 -6.15
CA LEU A 236 0.10 22.49 -5.10
C LEU A 236 0.77 23.57 -4.25
N ILE A 237 2.06 23.42 -3.98
CA ILE A 237 2.87 24.44 -3.29
C ILE A 237 2.97 25.70 -4.18
N TRP A 238 3.28 25.52 -5.46
CA TRP A 238 3.34 26.62 -6.43
C TRP A 238 2.00 27.36 -6.57
N LYS A 239 0.88 26.64 -6.53
CA LYS A 239 -0.49 27.20 -6.50
C LYS A 239 -0.87 27.90 -5.19
N GLY A 240 0.03 27.99 -4.21
CA GLY A 240 -0.19 28.73 -2.96
C GLY A 240 -0.93 27.96 -1.88
N ASN A 241 -0.86 26.62 -1.86
CA ASN A 241 -1.45 25.85 -0.76
C ASN A 241 -0.63 26.02 0.54
N LEU A 242 -0.98 27.04 1.33
CA LEU A 242 -0.27 27.43 2.55
C LEU A 242 -0.15 26.30 3.58
N VAL A 243 -1.17 25.44 3.73
CA VAL A 243 -1.12 24.34 4.71
C VAL A 243 -0.07 23.30 4.34
N LEU A 244 0.08 22.99 3.05
CA LEU A 244 1.15 22.09 2.59
C LEU A 244 2.54 22.71 2.79
N LEU A 245 2.69 23.99 2.49
CA LEU A 245 3.94 24.72 2.64
C LEU A 245 4.36 24.81 4.12
N ILE A 246 3.41 25.13 5.01
CA ILE A 246 3.62 25.11 6.47
C ILE A 246 4.01 23.71 6.94
N ASN A 247 3.37 22.66 6.42
CA ASN A 247 3.72 21.29 6.79
C ASN A 247 5.14 20.90 6.38
N GLU A 248 5.61 21.36 5.21
CA GLU A 248 7.00 21.15 4.80
C GLU A 248 7.97 21.94 5.69
N TYR A 249 7.67 23.19 6.06
CA TYR A 249 8.49 23.94 7.01
C TYR A 249 8.59 23.27 8.37
N PHE A 250 7.50 22.71 8.91
CA PHE A 250 7.55 21.97 10.17
C PHE A 250 8.46 20.73 10.10
N LYS A 251 8.51 20.04 8.95
CA LYS A 251 9.47 18.94 8.75
C LYS A 251 10.91 19.43 8.72
N ASP A 252 11.16 20.56 8.05
CA ASP A 252 12.50 21.14 7.99
C ASP A 252 12.97 21.57 9.38
N ILE A 253 12.08 22.18 10.17
CA ILE A 253 12.35 22.55 11.57
C ILE A 253 12.63 21.28 12.40
N GLU A 254 11.82 20.23 12.27
CA GLU A 254 12.04 18.97 12.98
C GLU A 254 13.41 18.36 12.64
N LYS A 255 13.79 18.34 11.36
CA LYS A 255 15.10 17.84 10.90
C LYS A 255 16.26 18.63 11.51
N ILE A 256 16.12 19.96 11.58
CA ILE A 256 17.11 20.84 12.20
C ILE A 256 17.22 20.53 13.69
N PHE A 257 16.09 20.41 14.39
CA PHE A 257 16.04 20.09 15.82
C PHE A 257 16.75 18.77 16.15
N PHE A 258 16.48 17.70 15.38
CA PHE A 258 17.17 16.42 15.56
C PHE A 258 18.67 16.51 15.29
N LYS A 259 19.10 17.28 14.29
CA LYS A 259 20.53 17.51 14.00
C LYS A 259 21.24 18.21 15.16
N PHE A 260 20.56 19.14 15.85
CA PHE A 260 21.11 19.80 17.03
C PHE A 260 21.14 18.90 18.26
N LYS A 261 20.07 18.12 18.52
CA LYS A 261 20.02 17.18 19.65
C LYS A 261 21.07 16.06 19.51
N GLY A 262 21.29 15.54 18.30
CA GLY A 262 22.33 14.54 18.03
C GLY A 262 23.77 15.07 18.09
N LYS A 263 23.98 16.39 17.99
CA LYS A 263 25.28 17.02 18.21
C LYS A 263 25.62 17.18 19.70
N GLN A 264 24.64 17.39 20.57
CA GLN A 264 24.87 17.49 22.02
C GLN A 264 25.17 16.14 22.69
N THR A 265 24.71 15.03 22.13
CA THR A 265 25.00 13.68 22.65
C THR A 265 26.39 13.15 22.28
N ASN A 266 27.08 13.77 21.33
CA ASN A 266 28.43 13.38 20.90
C ASN A 266 29.52 14.31 21.46
N SER A 267 29.18 15.17 22.43
CA SER A 267 30.12 16.12 23.06
C SER A 267 30.32 15.85 24.55
N PHE A 268 30.25 14.59 24.97
CA PHE A 268 30.69 14.12 26.28
C PHE A 268 31.57 12.90 26.12
#